data_AF-A0A965P967-F1
#
_entry.id   AF-A0A965P967-F1
#
_cell.length_a   1.000
_cell.length_b   1.000
_cell.length_c   1.000
_cell.angle_alpha   90.00
_cell.angle_beta   90.00
_cell.angle_gamma   90.00
#
_symmetry.space_group_name_H-M   'P 1'
#
loop_
_entity.id
_entity.type
_entity.pdbx_description
1 polymer ?
#
loop_
_entity_poly.entity_id
_entity_poly.type
_entity_poly.pdbx_seq_one_letter_code
_entity_poly.pdbx_strand_id
1 'polypeptide(L)'
;MSYIITDIDGTLTTTGDTPNQPYIDWLNEQVMSGEEQVIVVSARSIDRLQETRAWLQENKVAGIEAVHLNDFEGTPFATGLAFKEYKYKLLIEEFGLDNIEMAVDNDPDVRAMARELGLEAMTPGEAIASTQDVTEEQNAVRAQVDVPAYIQAAADKGLAYYAEGLGGDGLVEQTISDARDLAGGSVSEEKARRMIAWIARHRVDWEGVPQNSDESNENFPGPGAVAAYLWGVNPTQPDGADRVVRWAEGIVAALEDREIIDLKELETRALPMGDFTVTDGEDGQKTFTGYAALFNVPSDGMQFTEIIAPNAFTRTLKRVADGKKMISFLFGHDETRALATTASGRLTLTEDARGLKVEAKLDPADPDAASVISKLTHEARSMGMSFGFSIPKSGDVWEENIRTLNEINLFEVSVLSAGQTPAYPATIGLTAVRKLSAIKIGVDGDRLMNTLENIKSANPLTADDLQVIDQVRERLAPKPVGVDPSVALAMLQTKRLMDQEL
;
A
#
# COMPACT_ATOMS: atom_id res chain seq x y z
N MET A 1 -1.25 -12.23 5.37
CA MET A 1 -2.39 -12.63 6.22
C MET A 1 -2.33 -11.67 7.38
N SER A 2 -3.34 -10.82 7.52
CA SER A 2 -3.39 -9.82 8.58
C SER A 2 -4.17 -10.37 9.79
N TYR A 3 -3.99 -9.80 10.98
CA TYR A 3 -4.62 -10.27 12.20
C TYR A 3 -5.33 -9.13 12.94
N ILE A 4 -6.56 -9.38 13.40
CA ILE A 4 -7.24 -8.53 14.39
C ILE A 4 -7.09 -9.18 15.76
N ILE A 5 -6.48 -8.46 16.69
CA ILE A 5 -6.49 -8.84 18.10
C ILE A 5 -7.77 -8.29 18.75
N THR A 6 -8.52 -9.11 19.46
CA THR A 6 -9.76 -8.65 20.12
C THR A 6 -9.92 -9.20 21.52
N ASP A 7 -10.48 -8.41 22.42
CA ASP A 7 -10.92 -8.87 23.74
C ASP A 7 -12.33 -9.47 23.70
N ILE A 8 -12.71 -10.20 24.76
CA ILE A 8 -14.06 -10.73 24.91
C ILE A 8 -14.97 -9.92 25.84
N ASP A 9 -14.48 -9.46 26.99
CA ASP A 9 -15.32 -8.96 28.10
C ASP A 9 -15.55 -7.45 27.98
N GLY A 10 -16.72 -7.06 27.49
CA GLY A 10 -17.01 -5.66 27.16
C GLY A 10 -16.59 -5.26 25.74
N THR A 11 -15.96 -6.18 24.99
CA THR A 11 -15.58 -6.02 23.57
C THR A 11 -16.47 -6.87 22.65
N LEU A 12 -16.24 -8.20 22.59
CA LEU A 12 -17.17 -9.14 21.90
C LEU A 12 -18.49 -9.30 22.67
N THR A 13 -18.49 -9.03 23.97
CA THR A 13 -19.67 -8.98 24.81
C THR A 13 -19.97 -7.54 25.24
N THR A 14 -21.21 -7.27 25.58
CA THR A 14 -21.65 -6.07 26.31
C THR A 14 -21.89 -6.45 27.77
N THR A 15 -22.60 -5.62 28.54
CA THR A 15 -22.91 -5.90 29.94
C THR A 15 -23.67 -7.23 30.11
N GLY A 16 -23.10 -8.15 30.92
CA GLY A 16 -23.75 -9.42 31.29
C GLY A 16 -23.66 -10.52 30.23
N ASP A 17 -22.50 -10.70 29.58
CA ASP A 17 -22.21 -11.74 28.55
C ASP A 17 -23.13 -11.69 27.31
N THR A 18 -23.89 -10.60 27.13
CA THR A 18 -24.74 -10.41 25.95
C THR A 18 -23.84 -10.10 24.74
N PRO A 19 -24.00 -10.77 23.58
CA PRO A 19 -23.15 -10.54 22.41
C PRO A 19 -23.22 -9.08 21.95
N ASN A 20 -22.05 -8.49 21.67
CA ASN A 20 -21.95 -7.22 20.97
C ASN A 20 -22.16 -7.46 19.47
N GLN A 21 -23.41 -7.75 19.09
CA GLN A 21 -23.75 -8.19 17.74
C GLN A 21 -23.23 -7.25 16.63
N PRO A 22 -23.34 -5.90 16.74
CA PRO A 22 -22.81 -5.01 15.72
C PRO A 22 -21.29 -5.16 15.50
N TYR A 23 -20.53 -5.40 16.56
CA TYR A 23 -19.09 -5.59 16.45
C TYR A 23 -18.72 -6.99 15.96
N ILE A 24 -19.46 -8.02 16.38
CA ILE A 24 -19.27 -9.39 15.88
C ILE A 24 -19.57 -9.46 14.38
N ASP A 25 -20.64 -8.82 13.92
CA ASP A 25 -21.00 -8.77 12.50
C ASP A 25 -19.90 -8.07 11.70
N TRP A 26 -19.43 -6.91 12.17
CA TRP A 26 -18.30 -6.20 11.56
C TRP A 26 -17.01 -7.04 11.52
N LEU A 27 -16.66 -7.70 12.63
CA LEU A 27 -15.45 -8.52 12.72
C LEU A 27 -15.52 -9.71 11.75
N ASN A 28 -16.71 -10.31 11.62
CA ASN A 28 -16.97 -11.36 10.66
C ASN A 28 -16.87 -10.87 9.21
N GLU A 29 -17.32 -9.65 8.91
CA GLU A 29 -17.15 -9.04 7.58
C GLU A 29 -15.67 -8.88 7.22
N GLN A 30 -14.83 -8.42 8.16
CA GLN A 30 -13.40 -8.25 7.91
C GLN A 30 -12.71 -9.60 7.61
N VAL A 31 -13.03 -10.65 8.37
CA VAL A 31 -12.53 -12.01 8.13
C VAL A 31 -12.99 -12.57 6.78
N MET A 32 -14.25 -12.33 6.40
CA MET A 32 -14.86 -12.88 5.19
C MET A 32 -14.36 -12.23 3.88
N SER A 33 -13.66 -11.09 3.97
CA SER A 33 -12.85 -10.53 2.86
C SER A 33 -11.68 -11.47 2.47
N GLY A 34 -11.29 -12.36 3.37
CA GLY A 34 -10.22 -13.35 3.19
C GLY A 34 -8.82 -12.81 3.40
N GLU A 35 -8.69 -11.65 4.05
CA GLU A 35 -7.41 -10.98 4.33
C GLU A 35 -6.98 -11.10 5.80
N GLU A 36 -7.93 -11.38 6.70
CA GLU A 36 -7.74 -11.28 8.15
C GLU A 36 -8.14 -12.52 8.95
N GLN A 37 -7.44 -12.77 10.06
CA GLN A 37 -7.80 -13.74 11.09
C GLN A 37 -7.90 -13.07 12.47
N VAL A 38 -8.69 -13.66 13.36
CA VAL A 38 -8.97 -13.11 14.69
C VAL A 38 -8.16 -13.84 15.75
N ILE A 39 -7.48 -13.07 16.59
CA ILE A 39 -6.79 -13.57 17.78
C ILE A 39 -7.48 -13.00 19.01
N VAL A 40 -8.09 -13.87 19.81
CA VAL A 40 -8.78 -13.45 21.04
C VAL A 40 -7.79 -13.41 22.18
N VAL A 41 -7.62 -12.25 22.83
CA VAL A 41 -6.75 -12.10 24.00
C VAL A 41 -7.55 -11.51 25.17
N SER A 42 -7.78 -12.32 26.19
CA SER A 42 -8.65 -11.95 27.32
C SER A 42 -8.01 -12.22 28.67
N ALA A 43 -8.32 -11.36 29.64
CA ALA A 43 -7.92 -11.53 31.03
C ALA A 43 -8.69 -12.63 31.79
N ARG A 44 -9.68 -13.29 31.16
CA ARG A 44 -10.36 -14.47 31.75
C ARG A 44 -9.32 -15.53 32.14
N SER A 45 -9.55 -16.23 33.26
CA SER A 45 -8.69 -17.36 33.65
C SER A 45 -8.68 -18.44 32.57
N ILE A 46 -7.51 -19.07 32.36
CA ILE A 46 -7.32 -20.17 31.42
C ILE A 46 -8.27 -21.35 31.66
N ASP A 47 -8.77 -21.52 32.89
CA ASP A 47 -9.77 -22.55 33.24
C ASP A 47 -11.11 -22.36 32.49
N ARG A 48 -11.38 -21.14 31.99
CA ARG A 48 -12.57 -20.82 31.19
C ARG A 48 -12.36 -21.04 29.69
N LEU A 49 -11.25 -21.62 29.24
CA LEU A 49 -10.94 -21.75 27.81
C LEU A 49 -12.03 -22.50 27.03
N GLN A 50 -12.55 -23.60 27.59
CA GLN A 50 -13.59 -24.39 26.92
C GLN A 50 -14.92 -23.64 26.85
N GLU A 51 -15.28 -22.93 27.91
CA GLU A 51 -16.48 -22.08 27.96
C GLU A 51 -16.38 -20.93 26.95
N THR A 52 -15.24 -20.24 26.89
CA THR A 52 -14.98 -19.15 25.95
C THR A 52 -15.04 -19.63 24.50
N ARG A 53 -14.46 -20.79 24.18
CA ARG A 53 -14.53 -21.36 22.82
C ARG A 53 -15.95 -21.75 22.43
N ALA A 54 -16.71 -22.36 23.35
CA ALA A 54 -18.12 -22.68 23.12
C ALA A 54 -18.93 -21.41 22.84
N TRP A 55 -18.71 -20.35 23.63
CA TRP A 55 -19.39 -19.07 23.43
C TRP A 55 -19.05 -18.43 22.07
N LEU A 56 -17.78 -18.43 21.65
CA LEU A 56 -17.37 -17.90 20.33
C LEU A 56 -18.04 -18.67 19.19
N GLN A 57 -18.14 -20.00 19.32
CA GLN A 57 -18.79 -20.86 18.33
C GLN A 57 -20.31 -20.64 18.29
N GLU A 58 -20.98 -20.59 19.46
CA GLU A 58 -22.42 -20.35 19.57
C GLU A 58 -22.84 -19.00 18.97
N ASN A 59 -21.98 -17.99 19.12
CA ASN A 59 -22.21 -16.64 18.58
C ASN A 59 -21.57 -16.41 17.20
N LYS A 60 -21.08 -17.48 16.57
CA LYS A 60 -20.57 -17.48 15.18
C LYS A 60 -19.47 -16.44 14.93
N VAL A 61 -18.54 -16.26 15.86
CA VAL A 61 -17.35 -15.43 15.62
C VAL A 61 -16.42 -16.18 14.67
N ALA A 62 -16.25 -15.65 13.46
CA ALA A 62 -15.50 -16.27 12.38
C ALA A 62 -13.99 -15.99 12.48
N GLY A 63 -13.19 -16.78 11.78
CA GLY A 63 -11.76 -16.48 11.58
C GLY A 63 -10.86 -16.62 12.81
N ILE A 64 -11.32 -17.22 13.90
CA ILE A 64 -10.52 -17.40 15.12
C ILE A 64 -9.29 -18.27 14.83
N GLU A 65 -8.10 -17.67 14.83
CA GLU A 65 -6.81 -18.36 14.73
C GLU A 65 -6.36 -18.87 16.10
N ALA A 66 -6.45 -18.01 17.13
CA ALA A 66 -6.01 -18.35 18.48
C ALA A 66 -6.87 -17.70 19.56
N VAL A 67 -6.90 -18.34 20.74
CA VAL A 67 -7.56 -17.83 21.95
C VAL A 67 -6.57 -17.91 23.11
N HIS A 68 -6.14 -16.74 23.61
CA HIS A 68 -5.23 -16.59 24.72
C HIS A 68 -5.97 -16.06 25.95
N LEU A 69 -6.04 -16.90 26.98
CA LEU A 69 -6.60 -16.57 28.28
C LEU A 69 -5.49 -16.49 29.34
N ASN A 70 -5.77 -15.78 30.42
CA ASN A 70 -4.81 -15.50 31.48
C ASN A 70 -4.34 -16.80 32.16
N ASP A 71 -3.07 -17.13 31.95
CA ASP A 71 -2.36 -18.29 32.48
C ASP A 71 -1.37 -17.91 33.61
N PHE A 72 -1.43 -16.67 34.13
CA PHE A 72 -0.49 -16.14 35.14
C PHE A 72 -0.87 -16.47 36.60
N GLU A 73 -1.78 -17.42 36.85
CA GLU A 73 -2.23 -17.74 38.21
C GLU A 73 -1.07 -18.06 39.17
N GLY A 74 -1.09 -17.43 40.35
CA GLY A 74 -0.06 -17.61 41.39
C GLY A 74 1.19 -16.73 41.26
N THR A 75 1.25 -15.83 40.26
CA THR A 75 2.39 -14.92 40.07
C THR A 75 2.14 -13.50 40.66
N PRO A 76 3.18 -12.76 41.06
CA PRO A 76 3.05 -11.37 41.53
C PRO A 76 2.61 -10.38 40.44
N PHE A 77 2.62 -10.80 39.17
CA PHE A 77 2.29 -10.00 37.99
C PHE A 77 0.92 -10.38 37.39
N ALA A 78 0.06 -11.05 38.15
CA ALA A 78 -1.24 -11.56 37.69
C ALA A 78 -2.32 -10.47 37.48
N THR A 79 -1.97 -9.32 36.91
CA THR A 79 -2.96 -8.34 36.44
C THR A 79 -3.35 -8.68 35.00
N GLY A 80 -4.62 -8.41 34.65
CA GLY A 80 -5.10 -8.61 33.27
C GLY A 80 -4.27 -7.84 32.25
N LEU A 81 -3.86 -6.61 32.59
CA LEU A 81 -3.03 -5.76 31.72
C LEU A 81 -1.63 -6.34 31.48
N ALA A 82 -0.94 -6.84 32.51
CA ALA A 82 0.40 -7.39 32.36
C ALA A 82 0.42 -8.68 31.52
N PHE A 83 -0.62 -9.51 31.68
CA PHE A 83 -0.84 -10.67 30.82
C PHE A 83 -1.04 -10.25 29.35
N LYS A 84 -1.93 -9.27 29.10
CA LYS A 84 -2.20 -8.80 27.74
C LYS A 84 -0.97 -8.18 27.10
N GLU A 85 -0.22 -7.36 27.82
CA GLU A 85 1.05 -6.78 27.33
C GLU A 85 2.05 -7.87 26.93
N TYR A 86 2.21 -8.91 27.76
CA TYR A 86 3.08 -10.04 27.45
C TYR A 86 2.63 -10.78 26.19
N LYS A 87 1.33 -11.06 26.07
CA LYS A 87 0.80 -11.77 24.87
C LYS A 87 0.91 -10.90 23.62
N TYR A 88 0.60 -9.62 23.67
CA TYR A 88 0.70 -8.72 22.52
C TYR A 88 2.13 -8.65 21.98
N LYS A 89 3.14 -8.58 22.88
CA LYS A 89 4.55 -8.66 22.49
C LYS A 89 4.90 -9.96 21.77
N LEU A 90 4.43 -11.10 22.27
CA LEU A 90 4.64 -12.39 21.61
C LEU A 90 3.98 -12.46 20.24
N LEU A 91 2.75 -11.95 20.11
CA LEU A 91 2.03 -11.93 18.84
C LEU A 91 2.74 -11.04 17.81
N ILE A 92 3.27 -9.88 18.24
CA ILE A 92 4.08 -9.00 17.38
C ILE A 92 5.39 -9.70 16.97
N GLU A 93 6.06 -10.40 17.88
CA GLU A 93 7.26 -11.17 17.55
C GLU A 93 6.98 -12.34 16.59
N GLU A 94 5.82 -13.00 16.74
CA GLU A 94 5.43 -14.17 15.96
C GLU A 94 4.93 -13.81 14.56
N PHE A 95 4.06 -12.79 14.46
CA PHE A 95 3.40 -12.43 13.21
C PHE A 95 4.01 -11.21 12.51
N GLY A 96 4.79 -10.40 13.22
CA GLY A 96 5.30 -9.12 12.73
C GLY A 96 4.26 -8.00 12.86
N LEU A 97 4.72 -6.81 13.25
CA LEU A 97 3.84 -5.67 13.53
C LEU A 97 2.96 -5.29 12.32
N ASP A 98 3.53 -5.31 11.12
CA ASP A 98 2.84 -4.94 9.87
C ASP A 98 1.76 -5.94 9.43
N ASN A 99 1.69 -7.11 10.08
CA ASN A 99 0.65 -8.12 9.83
C ASN A 99 -0.44 -8.11 10.91
N ILE A 100 -0.41 -7.21 11.89
CA ILE A 100 -1.50 -7.05 12.85
C ILE A 100 -2.21 -5.74 12.51
N GLU A 101 -3.40 -5.86 11.93
CA GLU A 101 -4.20 -4.72 11.46
C GLU A 101 -4.53 -3.79 12.63
N MET A 102 -5.07 -4.38 13.70
CA MET A 102 -5.53 -3.62 14.86
C MET A 102 -5.75 -4.48 16.10
N ALA A 103 -5.77 -3.83 17.25
CA ALA A 103 -6.20 -4.36 18.53
C ALA A 103 -7.49 -3.67 19.01
N VAL A 104 -8.57 -4.43 19.11
CA VAL A 104 -9.87 -3.92 19.57
C VAL A 104 -10.12 -4.34 21.01
N ASP A 105 -10.26 -3.35 21.90
CA ASP A 105 -10.47 -3.59 23.32
C ASP A 105 -11.29 -2.44 23.94
N ASN A 106 -12.21 -2.73 24.85
CA ASN A 106 -13.01 -1.74 25.55
C ASN A 106 -12.24 -1.05 26.70
N ASP A 107 -11.20 -1.69 27.23
CA ASP A 107 -10.35 -1.15 28.29
C ASP A 107 -9.37 -0.10 27.72
N PRO A 108 -9.47 1.17 28.16
CA PRO A 108 -8.57 2.24 27.69
C PRO A 108 -7.10 2.00 28.05
N ASP A 109 -6.80 1.31 29.15
CA ASP A 109 -5.42 1.03 29.56
C ASP A 109 -4.79 -0.04 28.65
N VAL A 110 -5.58 -1.03 28.22
CA VAL A 110 -5.13 -2.03 27.23
C VAL A 110 -4.93 -1.39 25.86
N ARG A 111 -5.82 -0.50 25.42
CA ARG A 111 -5.63 0.24 24.16
C ARG A 111 -4.41 1.16 24.21
N ALA A 112 -4.16 1.83 25.34
CA ALA A 112 -2.96 2.66 25.51
C ALA A 112 -1.69 1.80 25.42
N MET A 113 -1.66 0.66 26.11
CA MET A 113 -0.56 -0.30 26.04
C MET A 113 -0.34 -0.83 24.61
N ALA A 114 -1.40 -1.20 23.90
CA ALA A 114 -1.30 -1.69 22.53
C ALA A 114 -0.66 -0.64 21.58
N ARG A 115 -1.04 0.64 21.74
CA ARG A 115 -0.44 1.76 20.97
C ARG A 115 1.02 2.00 21.35
N GLU A 116 1.40 1.83 22.62
CA GLU A 116 2.81 1.88 23.03
C GLU A 116 3.65 0.76 22.38
N LEU A 117 3.04 -0.37 22.05
CA LEU A 117 3.66 -1.46 21.28
C LEU A 117 3.65 -1.24 19.76
N GLY A 118 3.09 -0.13 19.29
CA GLY A 118 3.03 0.24 17.87
C GLY A 118 1.83 -0.33 17.11
N LEU A 119 0.85 -0.92 17.80
CA LEU A 119 -0.39 -1.40 17.18
C LEU A 119 -1.41 -0.28 17.08
N GLU A 120 -2.18 -0.26 15.99
CA GLU A 120 -3.43 0.49 15.98
C GLU A 120 -4.38 -0.13 17.01
N ALA A 121 -5.00 0.68 17.85
CA ALA A 121 -5.92 0.19 18.87
C ALA A 121 -7.16 1.06 19.00
N MET A 122 -8.32 0.43 19.11
CA MET A 122 -9.62 1.09 19.01
C MET A 122 -10.68 0.39 19.84
N THR A 123 -11.76 1.09 20.17
CA THR A 123 -12.96 0.50 20.74
C THR A 123 -13.76 -0.22 19.65
N PRO A 124 -14.68 -1.14 20.02
CA PRO A 124 -15.61 -1.74 19.06
C PRO A 124 -16.36 -0.72 18.19
N GLY A 125 -16.78 0.40 18.79
CA GLY A 125 -17.51 1.45 18.06
C GLY A 125 -16.63 2.22 17.08
N GLU A 126 -15.39 2.51 17.45
CA GLU A 126 -14.40 3.15 16.57
C GLU A 126 -14.03 2.23 15.39
N ALA A 127 -13.93 0.91 15.62
CA ALA A 127 -13.69 -0.07 14.57
C ALA A 127 -14.81 -0.11 13.52
N ILE A 128 -16.07 -0.10 13.98
CA ILE A 128 -17.22 -0.04 13.09
C ILE A 128 -17.24 1.29 12.32
N ALA A 129 -16.92 2.40 12.98
CA ALA A 129 -16.98 3.73 12.37
C ALA A 129 -15.86 3.98 11.34
N SER A 130 -14.64 3.48 11.59
CA SER A 130 -13.51 3.66 10.69
C SER A 130 -13.76 3.00 9.33
N THR A 131 -14.43 1.84 9.30
CA THR A 131 -14.88 1.21 8.05
C THR A 131 -15.99 2.02 7.36
N GLN A 132 -16.92 2.61 8.11
CA GLN A 132 -18.03 3.39 7.54
C GLN A 132 -17.55 4.66 6.81
N ASP A 133 -16.62 5.41 7.40
CA ASP A 133 -16.03 6.61 6.78
C ASP A 133 -15.22 6.25 5.52
N VAL A 134 -14.49 5.13 5.53
CA VAL A 134 -13.81 4.60 4.33
C VAL A 134 -14.82 4.21 3.25
N THR A 135 -15.94 3.56 3.59
CA THR A 135 -16.98 3.24 2.59
C THR A 135 -17.68 4.46 2.02
N GLU A 136 -17.93 5.54 2.77
CA GLU A 136 -18.56 6.75 2.23
C GLU A 136 -17.62 7.51 1.27
N GLU A 137 -16.32 7.57 1.58
CA GLU A 137 -15.30 8.19 0.73
C GLU A 137 -14.98 7.33 -0.51
N GLN A 138 -14.93 6.00 -0.38
CA GLN A 138 -14.82 5.05 -1.49
C GLN A 138 -16.09 5.02 -2.36
N ASN A 139 -17.29 5.20 -1.78
CA ASN A 139 -18.55 5.29 -2.52
C ASN A 139 -18.64 6.58 -3.36
N ALA A 140 -18.01 7.67 -2.91
CA ALA A 140 -17.88 8.92 -3.68
C ALA A 140 -16.93 8.80 -4.88
N VAL A 141 -16.04 7.79 -4.89
CA VAL A 141 -15.09 7.51 -5.97
C VAL A 141 -15.35 6.12 -6.60
N ARG A 142 -16.61 5.72 -6.78
CA ARG A 142 -16.93 4.55 -7.60
C ARG A 142 -16.63 4.85 -9.07
N ALA A 143 -15.44 4.47 -9.54
CA ALA A 143 -15.22 4.24 -10.96
C ALA A 143 -16.11 3.04 -11.36
N GLN A 144 -17.34 3.31 -11.77
CA GLN A 144 -18.28 2.29 -12.24
C GLN A 144 -17.68 1.64 -13.48
N VAL A 145 -17.12 0.44 -13.34
CA VAL A 145 -16.59 -0.34 -14.46
C VAL A 145 -17.70 -1.21 -15.02
N ASP A 146 -17.85 -1.18 -16.35
CA ASP A 146 -18.87 -1.94 -17.07
C ASP A 146 -18.63 -3.44 -16.90
N VAL A 147 -19.61 -4.12 -16.29
CA VAL A 147 -19.55 -5.57 -16.02
C VAL A 147 -20.08 -6.32 -17.24
N PRO A 148 -19.34 -7.28 -17.84
CA PRO A 148 -19.81 -8.06 -18.97
C PRO A 148 -21.11 -8.82 -18.69
N ALA A 149 -21.99 -8.91 -19.69
CA ALA A 149 -23.30 -9.56 -19.56
C ALA A 149 -23.26 -11.00 -19.02
N TYR A 150 -22.18 -11.76 -19.29
CA TYR A 150 -22.06 -13.12 -18.76
C TYR A 150 -21.79 -13.17 -17.25
N ILE A 151 -21.15 -12.13 -16.69
CA ILE A 151 -20.92 -11.97 -15.25
C ILE A 151 -22.21 -11.50 -14.59
N GLN A 152 -22.92 -10.54 -15.21
CA GLN A 152 -24.23 -10.08 -14.74
C GLN A 152 -25.22 -11.27 -14.64
N ALA A 153 -25.32 -12.07 -15.71
CA ALA A 153 -26.21 -13.23 -15.75
C ALA A 153 -25.85 -14.32 -14.73
N ALA A 154 -24.55 -14.50 -14.44
CA ALA A 154 -24.10 -15.41 -13.40
C ALA A 154 -24.51 -14.89 -12.02
N ALA A 155 -24.30 -13.61 -11.74
CA ALA A 155 -24.68 -12.97 -10.48
C ALA A 155 -26.20 -13.01 -10.24
N ASP A 156 -27.01 -12.71 -11.26
CA ASP A 156 -28.47 -12.84 -11.23
C ASP A 156 -28.92 -14.26 -10.86
N LYS A 157 -28.30 -15.27 -11.47
CA LYS A 157 -28.60 -16.68 -11.19
C LYS A 157 -28.20 -17.06 -9.75
N GLY A 158 -27.08 -16.54 -9.26
CA GLY A 158 -26.63 -16.73 -7.88
C GLY A 158 -27.60 -16.11 -6.86
N LEU A 159 -28.08 -14.89 -7.13
CA LEU A 159 -29.08 -14.21 -6.30
C LEU A 159 -30.41 -14.96 -6.27
N ALA A 160 -30.83 -15.55 -7.39
CA ALA A 160 -32.02 -16.39 -7.44
C ALA A 160 -31.88 -17.64 -6.56
N TYR A 161 -30.77 -18.37 -6.68
CA TYR A 161 -30.51 -19.55 -5.84
C TYR A 161 -30.36 -19.19 -4.35
N TYR A 162 -29.75 -18.04 -4.06
CA TYR A 162 -29.68 -17.53 -2.69
C TYR A 162 -31.08 -17.24 -2.12
N ALA A 163 -31.96 -16.62 -2.91
CA ALA A 163 -33.35 -16.34 -2.49
C ALA A 163 -34.17 -17.63 -2.25
N GLU A 164 -33.82 -18.74 -2.91
CA GLU A 164 -34.38 -20.07 -2.67
C GLU A 164 -33.80 -20.77 -1.43
N GLY A 165 -32.81 -20.17 -0.76
CA GLY A 165 -32.17 -20.73 0.43
C GLY A 165 -31.12 -21.80 0.13
N LEU A 166 -30.59 -21.85 -1.10
CA LEU A 166 -29.59 -22.84 -1.54
C LEU A 166 -28.14 -22.38 -1.27
N GLY A 167 -27.98 -21.19 -0.69
CA GLY A 167 -26.68 -20.66 -0.29
C GLY A 167 -26.04 -21.44 0.85
N GLY A 168 -24.70 -21.46 0.89
CA GLY A 168 -23.96 -22.03 2.01
C GLY A 168 -23.95 -21.12 3.25
N ASP A 169 -23.70 -21.72 4.42
CA ASP A 169 -23.64 -21.01 5.71
C ASP A 169 -22.54 -19.94 5.80
N GLY A 170 -21.57 -19.96 4.88
CA GLY A 170 -20.49 -18.97 4.78
C GLY A 170 -20.82 -17.75 3.93
N LEU A 171 -22.04 -17.55 3.44
CA LEU A 171 -22.40 -16.34 2.69
C LEU A 171 -22.70 -15.18 3.64
N VAL A 172 -22.08 -14.02 3.40
CA VAL A 172 -22.31 -12.76 4.13
C VAL A 172 -23.09 -11.75 3.30
N GLU A 173 -23.72 -10.78 3.97
CA GLU A 173 -24.53 -9.74 3.32
C GLU A 173 -23.75 -8.96 2.25
N GLN A 174 -22.47 -8.67 2.50
CA GLN A 174 -21.62 -8.00 1.51
C GLN A 174 -21.50 -8.79 0.21
N THR A 175 -21.45 -10.13 0.25
CA THR A 175 -21.40 -10.96 -0.97
C THR A 175 -22.68 -10.80 -1.79
N ILE A 176 -23.82 -10.68 -1.11
CA ILE A 176 -25.12 -10.48 -1.75
C ILE A 176 -25.24 -9.06 -2.31
N SER A 177 -24.73 -8.06 -1.58
CA SER A 177 -24.67 -6.67 -2.06
C SER A 177 -23.79 -6.56 -3.31
N ASP A 178 -22.59 -7.13 -3.27
CA ASP A 178 -21.67 -7.16 -4.41
C ASP A 178 -22.28 -7.89 -5.62
N ALA A 179 -22.98 -9.00 -5.38
CA ALA A 179 -23.66 -9.74 -6.44
C ALA A 179 -24.79 -8.91 -7.09
N ARG A 180 -25.50 -8.07 -6.32
CA ARG A 180 -26.50 -7.14 -6.87
C ARG A 180 -25.85 -6.05 -7.70
N ASP A 181 -24.70 -5.52 -7.26
CA ASP A 181 -23.95 -4.53 -8.04
C ASP A 181 -23.46 -5.14 -9.36
N LEU A 182 -22.94 -6.38 -9.32
CA LEU A 182 -22.51 -7.14 -10.50
C LEU A 182 -23.68 -7.41 -11.46
N ALA A 183 -24.81 -7.88 -10.95
CA ALA A 183 -26.04 -8.06 -11.73
C ALA A 183 -26.54 -6.74 -12.33
N GLY A 184 -26.39 -5.63 -11.59
CA GLY A 184 -26.70 -4.28 -12.03
C GLY A 184 -25.70 -3.68 -13.03
N GLY A 185 -24.66 -4.42 -13.43
CA GLY A 185 -23.70 -3.99 -14.42
C GLY A 185 -22.52 -3.17 -13.86
N SER A 186 -22.33 -3.15 -12.55
CA SER A 186 -21.30 -2.34 -11.89
C SER A 186 -20.43 -3.14 -10.93
N VAL A 187 -19.17 -2.74 -10.79
CA VAL A 187 -18.25 -3.32 -9.82
C VAL A 187 -17.32 -2.23 -9.30
N SER A 188 -16.93 -2.33 -8.02
CA SER A 188 -15.87 -1.49 -7.46
C SER A 188 -14.49 -2.04 -7.80
N GLU A 189 -13.45 -1.20 -7.76
CA GLU A 189 -12.06 -1.63 -7.93
C GLU A 189 -11.68 -2.72 -6.93
N GLU A 190 -11.98 -2.46 -5.65
CA GLU A 190 -11.64 -3.38 -4.56
C GLU A 190 -12.33 -4.74 -4.75
N LYS A 191 -13.61 -4.74 -5.17
CA LYS A 191 -14.30 -5.99 -5.52
C LYS A 191 -13.61 -6.72 -6.68
N ALA A 192 -13.18 -6.01 -7.72
CA ALA A 192 -12.45 -6.64 -8.83
C ALA A 192 -11.13 -7.30 -8.36
N ARG A 193 -10.37 -6.66 -7.47
CA ARG A 193 -9.18 -7.28 -6.84
C ARG A 193 -9.55 -8.52 -6.03
N ARG A 194 -10.58 -8.43 -5.18
CA ARG A 194 -11.08 -9.56 -4.37
C ARG A 194 -11.54 -10.73 -5.22
N MET A 195 -12.17 -10.49 -6.38
CA MET A 195 -12.63 -11.53 -7.30
C MET A 195 -11.48 -12.42 -7.78
N ILE A 196 -10.31 -11.86 -8.10
CA ILE A 196 -9.13 -12.62 -8.54
C ILE A 196 -8.67 -13.59 -7.44
N ALA A 197 -8.46 -13.05 -6.23
CA ALA A 197 -7.98 -13.82 -5.09
C ALA A 197 -8.98 -14.88 -4.61
N TRP A 198 -10.27 -14.54 -4.60
CA TRP A 198 -11.33 -15.45 -4.19
C TRP A 198 -11.46 -16.62 -5.17
N ILE A 199 -11.51 -16.36 -6.48
CA ILE A 199 -11.63 -17.40 -7.51
C ILE A 199 -10.42 -18.34 -7.47
N ALA A 200 -9.21 -17.81 -7.29
CA ALA A 200 -8.00 -18.62 -7.19
C ALA A 200 -8.06 -19.63 -6.03
N ARG A 201 -8.65 -19.24 -4.90
CA ARG A 201 -8.77 -20.08 -3.69
C ARG A 201 -9.91 -21.09 -3.77
N HIS A 202 -11.05 -20.71 -4.35
CA HIS A 202 -12.29 -21.47 -4.24
C HIS A 202 -12.67 -22.24 -5.51
N ARG A 203 -11.95 -22.07 -6.63
CA ARG A 203 -12.26 -22.80 -7.87
C ARG A 203 -12.32 -24.32 -7.71
N VAL A 204 -11.58 -24.85 -6.73
CA VAL A 204 -11.58 -26.28 -6.38
C VAL A 204 -12.94 -26.76 -5.86
N ASP A 205 -13.78 -25.86 -5.33
CA ASP A 205 -15.07 -26.18 -4.73
C ASP A 205 -16.14 -26.48 -5.78
N TRP A 206 -15.95 -26.03 -7.02
CA TRP A 206 -16.85 -26.32 -8.13
C TRP A 206 -16.17 -27.07 -9.28
N GLU A 207 -14.89 -26.85 -9.55
CA GLU A 207 -14.20 -27.54 -10.65
C GLU A 207 -14.05 -29.03 -10.37
N GLY A 208 -14.72 -29.85 -11.18
CA GLY A 208 -14.73 -31.31 -11.00
C GLY A 208 -15.61 -31.79 -9.86
N VAL A 209 -16.48 -30.93 -9.32
CA VAL A 209 -17.44 -31.26 -8.26
C VAL A 209 -18.86 -31.27 -8.87
N PRO A 210 -19.42 -32.45 -9.21
CA PRO A 210 -20.65 -32.54 -10.02
C PRO A 210 -21.85 -31.76 -9.48
N GLN A 211 -22.10 -31.79 -8.17
CA GLN A 211 -23.18 -31.02 -7.54
C GLN A 211 -23.03 -29.50 -7.69
N ASN A 212 -21.82 -29.01 -8.02
CA ASN A 212 -21.50 -27.59 -8.17
C ASN A 212 -21.18 -27.19 -9.63
N SER A 213 -21.01 -28.14 -10.55
CA SER A 213 -20.62 -27.86 -11.94
C SER A 213 -21.48 -28.54 -13.01
N ASP A 214 -22.43 -29.38 -12.63
CA ASP A 214 -23.30 -30.13 -13.55
C ASP A 214 -24.78 -29.90 -13.21
N GLU A 215 -25.49 -29.16 -14.05
CA GLU A 215 -26.92 -28.85 -13.87
C GLU A 215 -27.82 -30.09 -13.93
N SER A 216 -27.33 -31.21 -14.47
CA SER A 216 -28.07 -32.47 -14.50
C SER A 216 -27.92 -33.29 -13.20
N ASN A 217 -27.04 -32.87 -12.30
CA ASN A 217 -26.87 -33.51 -11.00
C ASN A 217 -28.09 -33.24 -10.12
N GLU A 218 -28.60 -34.27 -9.45
CA GLU A 218 -29.78 -34.16 -8.58
C GLU A 218 -29.59 -33.23 -7.37
N ASN A 219 -28.34 -32.97 -6.99
CA ASN A 219 -27.97 -32.08 -5.88
C ASN A 219 -27.48 -30.70 -6.37
N PHE A 220 -27.70 -30.37 -7.64
CA PHE A 220 -27.38 -29.05 -8.18
C PHE A 220 -28.52 -28.05 -7.94
N PRO A 221 -28.22 -26.79 -7.57
CA PRO A 221 -26.90 -26.27 -7.24
C PRO A 221 -26.51 -26.61 -5.80
N GLY A 222 -25.30 -27.12 -5.61
CA GLY A 222 -24.70 -27.17 -4.29
C GLY A 222 -24.20 -25.78 -3.84
N PRO A 223 -23.82 -25.63 -2.55
CA PRO A 223 -23.37 -24.34 -2.00
C PRO A 223 -22.19 -23.71 -2.75
N GLY A 224 -21.29 -24.52 -3.29
CA GLY A 224 -20.15 -24.06 -4.09
C GLY A 224 -20.58 -23.47 -5.44
N ALA A 225 -21.62 -24.03 -6.07
CA ALA A 225 -22.22 -23.44 -7.27
C ALA A 225 -22.84 -22.08 -6.98
N VAL A 226 -23.61 -21.96 -5.89
CA VAL A 226 -24.27 -20.70 -5.51
C VAL A 226 -23.23 -19.61 -5.22
N ALA A 227 -22.16 -19.95 -4.49
CA ALA A 227 -21.05 -19.04 -4.25
C ALA A 227 -20.37 -18.60 -5.55
N ALA A 228 -20.03 -19.54 -6.45
CA ALA A 228 -19.43 -19.21 -7.75
C ALA A 228 -20.30 -18.22 -8.55
N TYR A 229 -21.62 -18.47 -8.62
CA TYR A 229 -22.57 -17.59 -9.30
C TYR A 229 -22.63 -16.19 -8.68
N LEU A 230 -22.69 -16.07 -7.34
CA LEU A 230 -22.70 -14.77 -6.66
C LEU A 230 -21.43 -13.94 -6.91
N TRP A 231 -20.30 -14.61 -7.14
CA TRP A 231 -19.04 -13.99 -7.56
C TRP A 231 -18.93 -13.79 -9.08
N GLY A 232 -20.03 -13.96 -9.82
CA GLY A 232 -20.10 -13.71 -11.26
C GLY A 232 -19.48 -14.82 -12.13
N VAL A 233 -19.12 -15.96 -11.54
CA VAL A 233 -18.59 -17.13 -12.24
C VAL A 233 -19.74 -18.07 -12.59
N ASN A 234 -19.81 -18.53 -13.84
CA ASN A 234 -20.68 -19.65 -14.19
C ASN A 234 -19.92 -20.97 -14.02
N PRO A 235 -20.14 -21.75 -12.95
CA PRO A 235 -19.36 -22.95 -12.64
C PRO A 235 -19.65 -24.14 -13.56
N THR A 236 -20.70 -24.06 -14.38
CA THR A 236 -21.04 -25.08 -15.38
C THR A 236 -20.28 -24.89 -16.70
N GLN A 237 -19.54 -23.78 -16.81
CA GLN A 237 -18.67 -23.48 -17.95
C GLN A 237 -17.21 -23.80 -17.60
N PRO A 238 -16.52 -24.67 -18.35
CA PRO A 238 -15.15 -25.08 -18.03
C PRO A 238 -14.13 -23.93 -17.93
N ASP A 239 -14.35 -22.83 -18.65
CA ASP A 239 -13.50 -21.63 -18.67
C ASP A 239 -14.13 -20.44 -17.92
N GLY A 240 -15.23 -20.67 -17.18
CA GLY A 240 -16.00 -19.62 -16.51
C GLY A 240 -15.16 -18.78 -15.56
N ALA A 241 -14.37 -19.44 -14.69
CA ALA A 241 -13.48 -18.80 -13.73
C ALA A 241 -12.39 -17.97 -14.43
N ASP A 242 -11.71 -18.56 -15.43
CA ASP A 242 -10.60 -17.91 -16.14
C ASP A 242 -11.04 -16.69 -16.96
N ARG A 243 -12.30 -16.65 -17.43
CA ARG A 243 -12.86 -15.45 -18.09
C ARG A 243 -13.06 -14.30 -17.11
N VAL A 244 -13.62 -14.59 -15.94
CA VAL A 244 -13.87 -13.57 -14.89
C VAL A 244 -12.54 -13.02 -14.35
N VAL A 245 -11.56 -13.90 -14.07
CA VAL A 245 -10.23 -13.48 -13.61
C VAL A 245 -9.57 -12.56 -14.63
N ARG A 246 -9.52 -12.92 -15.91
CA ARG A 246 -8.91 -12.06 -16.95
C ARG A 246 -9.60 -10.71 -17.09
N TRP A 247 -10.92 -10.66 -16.96
CA TRP A 247 -11.65 -9.39 -16.97
C TRP A 247 -11.28 -8.53 -15.76
N ALA A 248 -11.28 -9.11 -14.55
CA ALA A 248 -10.93 -8.41 -13.32
C ALA A 248 -9.47 -7.93 -13.31
N GLU A 249 -8.52 -8.75 -13.80
CA GLU A 249 -7.12 -8.36 -14.01
C GLU A 249 -7.00 -7.17 -14.98
N GLY A 250 -7.87 -7.10 -15.99
CA GLY A 250 -7.94 -5.96 -16.92
C GLY A 250 -8.37 -4.66 -16.24
N ILE A 251 -9.29 -4.74 -15.28
CA ILE A 251 -9.70 -3.58 -14.46
C ILE A 251 -8.53 -3.10 -13.60
N VAL A 252 -7.90 -4.01 -12.88
CA VAL A 252 -6.76 -3.71 -12.02
C VAL A 252 -5.60 -3.12 -12.82
N ALA A 253 -5.29 -3.69 -13.99
CA ALA A 253 -4.27 -3.17 -14.88
C ALA A 253 -4.61 -1.76 -15.41
N ALA A 254 -5.87 -1.51 -15.77
CA ALA A 254 -6.31 -0.19 -16.24
C ALA A 254 -6.24 0.90 -15.15
N LEU A 255 -6.26 0.52 -13.88
CA LEU A 255 -6.16 1.43 -12.73
C LEU A 255 -4.70 1.71 -12.37
N GLU A 256 -3.81 0.74 -12.54
CA GLU A 256 -2.35 0.97 -12.53
C GLU A 256 -1.89 1.86 -13.69
N ASP A 257 -2.66 1.95 -14.77
CA ASP A 257 -2.43 2.85 -15.91
C ASP A 257 -3.04 4.26 -15.71
N ARG A 258 -3.89 4.49 -14.69
CA ARG A 258 -4.31 5.85 -14.28
C ARG A 258 -3.23 6.49 -13.40
N GLU A 259 -2.04 6.65 -13.96
CA GLU A 259 -1.02 7.56 -13.44
C GLU A 259 -1.50 9.01 -13.63
N ILE A 260 -2.34 9.50 -12.73
CA ILE A 260 -2.32 10.92 -12.42
C ILE A 260 -0.97 11.14 -11.74
N ILE A 261 0.02 11.67 -12.48
CA ILE A 261 1.28 12.13 -11.90
C ILE A 261 0.92 13.21 -10.88
N ASP A 262 0.93 12.88 -9.58
CA ASP A 262 1.10 13.94 -8.60
C ASP A 262 2.50 14.48 -8.83
N LEU A 263 2.59 15.68 -9.41
CA LEU A 263 3.85 16.38 -9.67
C LEU A 263 4.72 16.49 -8.40
N LYS A 264 4.16 16.27 -7.21
CA LYS A 264 4.91 16.16 -5.94
C LYS A 264 5.81 14.92 -5.84
N GLU A 265 5.41 13.80 -6.44
CA GLU A 265 6.11 12.52 -6.36
C GLU A 265 7.00 12.25 -7.59
N LEU A 266 6.97 13.16 -8.57
CA LEU A 266 7.86 13.10 -9.72
C LEU A 266 9.30 13.46 -9.30
N GLU A 267 10.18 12.50 -9.45
CA GLU A 267 11.60 12.63 -9.25
C GLU A 267 12.34 12.61 -10.58
N THR A 268 13.47 13.33 -10.67
CA THR A 268 14.38 13.24 -11.82
C THR A 268 15.79 12.87 -11.37
N ARG A 269 16.50 12.07 -12.15
CA ARG A 269 17.94 11.84 -11.96
C ARG A 269 18.69 12.12 -13.24
N ALA A 270 19.94 12.54 -13.12
CA ALA A 270 20.79 12.84 -14.26
C ALA A 270 22.13 12.12 -14.13
N LEU A 271 22.57 11.55 -15.26
CA LEU A 271 23.95 11.15 -15.50
C LEU A 271 24.63 12.29 -16.25
N PRO A 272 25.45 13.11 -15.57
CA PRO A 272 25.95 14.37 -16.11
C PRO A 272 26.92 14.19 -17.28
N MET A 273 27.59 13.02 -17.37
CA MET A 273 28.48 12.65 -18.47
C MET A 273 28.34 11.16 -18.73
N GLY A 274 28.03 10.79 -19.97
CA GLY A 274 27.92 9.40 -20.38
C GLY A 274 28.61 9.14 -21.72
N ASP A 275 28.94 7.86 -21.96
CA ASP A 275 29.39 7.39 -23.27
C ASP A 275 28.18 7.29 -24.19
N PHE A 276 27.85 8.40 -24.83
CA PHE A 276 26.78 8.48 -25.83
C PHE A 276 27.34 8.35 -27.22
N THR A 277 26.71 7.53 -28.04
CA THR A 277 27.09 7.35 -29.43
C THR A 277 25.91 7.64 -30.34
N VAL A 278 26.20 8.31 -31.45
CA VAL A 278 25.27 8.41 -32.57
C VAL A 278 25.91 7.73 -33.77
N THR A 279 25.23 6.73 -34.33
CA THR A 279 25.69 6.01 -35.52
C THR A 279 24.70 6.19 -36.66
N ASP A 280 25.17 5.99 -37.89
CA ASP A 280 24.32 5.91 -39.08
C ASP A 280 23.42 4.66 -39.02
N GLY A 281 22.13 4.84 -39.28
CA GLY A 281 21.15 3.76 -39.48
C GLY A 281 20.82 3.54 -40.96
N GLU A 282 20.05 2.49 -41.26
CA GLU A 282 19.86 1.98 -42.64
C GLU A 282 19.07 2.90 -43.60
N ASP A 283 18.47 4.01 -43.14
CA ASP A 283 17.63 4.89 -43.97
C ASP A 283 17.97 6.39 -43.83
N GLY A 284 19.21 6.72 -43.49
CA GLY A 284 19.63 8.10 -43.18
C GLY A 284 19.16 8.61 -41.82
N GLN A 285 18.41 7.80 -41.07
CA GLN A 285 18.15 8.00 -39.64
C GLN A 285 19.44 7.83 -38.84
N LYS A 286 19.53 8.52 -37.71
CA LYS A 286 20.65 8.40 -36.78
C LYS A 286 20.22 7.58 -35.57
N THR A 287 21.02 6.61 -35.18
CA THR A 287 20.75 5.80 -33.99
C THR A 287 21.52 6.36 -32.81
N PHE A 288 20.80 6.88 -31.83
CA PHE A 288 21.34 7.24 -30.53
C PHE A 288 21.45 5.99 -29.65
N THR A 289 22.57 5.84 -28.95
CA THR A 289 22.74 4.83 -27.91
C THR A 289 23.41 5.44 -26.68
N GLY A 290 22.89 5.12 -25.50
CA GLY A 290 23.40 5.61 -24.22
C GLY A 290 22.77 4.89 -23.04
N TYR A 291 23.19 5.26 -21.81
CA TYR A 291 22.54 4.82 -20.58
C TYR A 291 21.82 5.99 -19.92
N ALA A 292 20.56 5.79 -19.54
CA ALA A 292 19.79 6.76 -18.76
C ALA A 292 20.05 6.62 -17.25
N ALA A 293 20.33 5.41 -16.80
CA ALA A 293 20.63 5.07 -15.41
C ALA A 293 21.74 4.02 -15.34
N LEU A 294 22.53 4.01 -14.27
CA LEU A 294 23.54 2.99 -13.97
C LEU A 294 23.18 2.26 -12.68
N PHE A 295 23.41 0.94 -12.65
CA PHE A 295 23.13 0.10 -11.49
C PHE A 295 24.32 0.01 -10.54
N ASN A 296 24.04 -0.07 -9.25
CA ASN A 296 25.05 -0.22 -8.19
C ASN A 296 26.12 0.90 -8.18
N VAL A 297 25.80 2.05 -8.77
CA VAL A 297 26.67 3.23 -8.76
C VAL A 297 26.10 4.23 -7.75
N PRO A 298 26.83 4.54 -6.67
CA PRO A 298 26.46 5.60 -5.73
C PRO A 298 26.28 6.94 -6.44
N SER A 299 25.18 7.65 -6.16
CA SER A 299 24.98 9.01 -6.63
C SER A 299 26.02 9.97 -6.05
N ASP A 300 26.35 11.02 -6.81
CA ASP A 300 27.28 12.08 -6.41
C ASP A 300 26.55 13.43 -6.38
N GLY A 301 27.01 14.35 -5.53
CA GLY A 301 26.47 15.72 -5.43
C GLY A 301 25.10 15.86 -4.75
N MET A 302 24.58 14.79 -4.12
CA MET A 302 23.32 14.80 -3.37
C MET A 302 23.55 14.83 -1.86
N GLN A 303 22.51 15.20 -1.09
CA GLN A 303 22.56 15.22 0.39
C GLN A 303 22.54 13.83 1.05
N PHE A 304 22.26 12.80 0.24
CA PHE A 304 22.26 11.38 0.55
C PHE A 304 22.86 10.62 -0.63
N THR A 305 23.29 9.39 -0.39
CA THR A 305 23.75 8.49 -1.44
C THR A 305 22.57 7.68 -1.95
N GLU A 306 22.32 7.70 -3.25
CA GLU A 306 21.31 6.87 -3.89
C GLU A 306 21.97 5.79 -4.74
N ILE A 307 21.41 4.59 -4.69
CA ILE A 307 21.86 3.45 -5.49
C ILE A 307 20.64 2.87 -6.21
N ILE A 308 20.74 2.68 -7.52
CA ILE A 308 19.71 2.00 -8.30
C ILE A 308 20.07 0.51 -8.34
N ALA A 309 19.18 -0.34 -7.85
CA ALA A 309 19.37 -1.79 -7.88
C ALA A 309 19.18 -2.33 -9.31
N PRO A 310 19.86 -3.43 -9.69
CA PRO A 310 19.52 -4.16 -10.89
C PRO A 310 18.04 -4.58 -10.89
N ASN A 311 17.42 -4.61 -12.08
CA ASN A 311 16.01 -4.93 -12.28
C ASN A 311 15.01 -3.89 -11.74
N ALA A 312 15.47 -2.72 -11.29
CA ALA A 312 14.59 -1.66 -10.81
C ALA A 312 13.58 -1.20 -11.88
N PHE A 313 13.89 -1.34 -13.18
CA PHE A 313 12.99 -0.96 -14.27
C PHE A 313 12.18 -2.13 -14.83
N THR A 314 12.40 -3.36 -14.37
CA THR A 314 11.86 -4.59 -14.99
C THR A 314 10.34 -4.55 -15.11
N ARG A 315 9.63 -4.11 -14.07
CA ARG A 315 8.17 -4.01 -14.10
C ARG A 315 7.70 -2.97 -15.12
N THR A 316 8.34 -1.80 -15.16
CA THR A 316 8.00 -0.76 -16.14
C THR A 316 8.26 -1.24 -17.57
N LEU A 317 9.40 -1.87 -17.83
CA LEU A 317 9.72 -2.40 -19.16
C LEU A 317 8.77 -3.53 -19.59
N LYS A 318 8.32 -4.38 -18.67
CA LYS A 318 7.28 -5.36 -18.95
C LYS A 318 5.98 -4.70 -19.39
N ARG A 319 5.53 -3.63 -18.72
CA ARG A 319 4.34 -2.86 -19.12
C ARG A 319 4.50 -2.23 -20.51
N VAL A 320 5.70 -1.76 -20.85
CA VAL A 320 6.01 -1.28 -22.20
C VAL A 320 5.89 -2.40 -23.24
N ALA A 321 6.48 -3.57 -22.96
CA ALA A 321 6.42 -4.73 -23.86
C ALA A 321 4.98 -5.24 -24.07
N ASP A 322 4.16 -5.19 -23.02
CA ASP A 322 2.74 -5.55 -23.06
C ASP A 322 1.85 -4.48 -23.72
N GLY A 323 2.42 -3.34 -24.15
CA GLY A 323 1.68 -2.22 -24.76
C GLY A 323 0.81 -1.43 -23.77
N LYS A 324 1.01 -1.62 -22.46
CA LYS A 324 0.26 -0.97 -21.38
C LYS A 324 0.88 0.37 -20.96
N LYS A 325 2.14 0.62 -21.31
CA LYS A 325 2.84 1.85 -20.97
C LYS A 325 3.64 2.39 -22.15
N MET A 326 3.54 3.70 -22.38
CA MET A 326 4.38 4.41 -23.34
C MET A 326 5.45 5.20 -22.59
N ILE A 327 6.69 5.11 -23.06
CA ILE A 327 7.79 5.95 -22.59
C ILE A 327 8.25 6.82 -23.76
N SER A 328 8.54 8.08 -23.46
CA SER A 328 9.06 9.06 -24.40
C SER A 328 10.55 9.31 -24.14
N PHE A 329 11.30 9.49 -25.23
CA PHE A 329 12.64 10.07 -25.20
C PHE A 329 12.52 11.55 -25.54
N LEU A 330 12.75 12.43 -24.57
CA LEU A 330 12.49 13.85 -24.68
C LEU A 330 13.79 14.66 -24.78
N PHE A 331 13.66 15.91 -25.23
CA PHE A 331 14.68 16.92 -25.06
C PHE A 331 14.39 17.76 -23.82
N GLY A 332 15.23 17.67 -22.79
CA GLY A 332 15.15 18.59 -21.65
C GLY A 332 13.93 18.43 -20.73
N HIS A 333 13.35 17.23 -20.62
CA HIS A 333 12.11 16.95 -19.89
C HIS A 333 10.86 17.65 -20.44
N ASP A 334 10.91 18.12 -21.68
CA ASP A 334 9.78 18.80 -22.31
C ASP A 334 8.98 17.80 -23.15
N GLU A 335 7.78 17.44 -22.68
CA GLU A 335 6.88 16.51 -23.37
C GLU A 335 6.47 16.99 -24.78
N THR A 336 6.55 18.30 -25.04
CA THR A 336 6.27 18.86 -26.37
C THR A 336 7.41 18.65 -27.35
N ARG A 337 8.57 18.16 -26.87
CA ARG A 337 9.82 17.98 -27.62
C ARG A 337 10.28 16.53 -27.59
N ALA A 338 9.37 15.64 -27.98
CA ALA A 338 9.62 14.20 -28.04
C ALA A 338 10.44 13.81 -29.27
N LEU A 339 11.61 13.21 -29.03
CA LEU A 339 12.53 12.74 -30.07
C LEU A 339 12.11 11.37 -30.61
N ALA A 340 11.69 10.47 -29.72
CA ALA A 340 11.22 9.12 -30.03
C ALA A 340 10.29 8.58 -28.94
N THR A 341 9.45 7.58 -29.23
CA THR A 341 8.63 6.91 -28.23
C THR A 341 8.66 5.39 -28.41
N THR A 342 8.41 4.65 -27.33
CA THR A 342 8.32 3.18 -27.39
C THR A 342 7.13 2.76 -28.26
N ALA A 343 6.01 3.48 -28.18
CA ALA A 343 4.83 3.24 -29.00
C ALA A 343 5.07 3.42 -30.51
N SER A 344 5.96 4.34 -30.92
CA SER A 344 6.31 4.51 -32.33
C SER A 344 7.34 3.48 -32.83
N GLY A 345 7.84 2.59 -31.97
CA GLY A 345 8.92 1.66 -32.31
C GLY A 345 10.26 2.34 -32.61
N ARG A 346 10.40 3.63 -32.26
CA ARG A 346 11.64 4.41 -32.48
C ARG A 346 12.50 4.50 -31.22
N LEU A 347 12.00 4.04 -30.09
CA LEU A 347 12.71 3.98 -28.81
C LEU A 347 12.67 2.54 -28.28
N THR A 348 13.83 2.01 -27.94
CA THR A 348 14.00 0.73 -27.25
C THR A 348 14.72 0.99 -25.94
N LEU A 349 14.16 0.47 -24.84
CA LEU A 349 14.72 0.53 -23.50
C LEU A 349 15.00 -0.88 -23.04
N THR A 350 16.21 -1.12 -22.51
CA THR A 350 16.63 -2.45 -22.04
C THR A 350 17.46 -2.33 -20.79
N GLU A 351 17.28 -3.24 -19.83
CA GLU A 351 18.20 -3.41 -18.72
C GLU A 351 19.32 -4.37 -19.13
N ASP A 352 20.55 -4.00 -18.82
CA ASP A 352 21.70 -4.89 -18.87
C ASP A 352 22.47 -4.86 -17.53
N ALA A 353 23.60 -5.57 -17.44
CA ALA A 353 24.40 -5.62 -16.22
C ALA A 353 24.94 -4.25 -15.76
N ARG A 354 24.95 -3.23 -16.63
CA ARG A 354 25.43 -1.87 -16.33
C ARG A 354 24.30 -0.95 -15.92
N GLY A 355 23.12 -1.04 -16.52
CA GLY A 355 22.06 -0.05 -16.29
C GLY A 355 20.90 -0.11 -17.27
N LEU A 356 20.11 0.97 -17.29
CA LEU A 356 19.04 1.19 -18.26
C LEU A 356 19.61 1.76 -19.56
N LYS A 357 19.77 0.91 -20.56
CA LYS A 357 20.23 1.26 -21.90
C LYS A 357 19.07 1.84 -22.72
N VAL A 358 19.36 2.96 -23.39
CA VAL A 358 18.48 3.68 -24.30
C VAL A 358 19.02 3.54 -25.72
N GLU A 359 18.16 3.11 -26.64
CA GLU A 359 18.43 3.12 -28.08
C GLU A 359 17.29 3.83 -28.81
N ALA A 360 17.60 4.90 -29.54
CA ALA A 360 16.58 5.72 -30.20
C ALA A 360 16.93 6.06 -31.65
N LYS A 361 15.94 5.94 -32.53
CA LYS A 361 16.03 6.36 -33.94
C LYS A 361 15.63 7.83 -34.04
N LEU A 362 16.62 8.67 -34.28
CA LEU A 362 16.51 10.11 -34.43
C LEU A 362 16.35 10.49 -35.90
N ASP A 363 15.37 11.35 -36.17
CA ASP A 363 15.14 11.93 -37.49
C ASP A 363 15.97 13.21 -37.64
N PRO A 364 16.96 13.28 -38.55
CA PRO A 364 17.76 14.49 -38.75
C PRO A 364 16.97 15.69 -39.30
N ALA A 365 15.74 15.48 -39.80
CA ALA A 365 14.86 16.56 -40.24
C ALA A 365 14.15 17.26 -39.08
N ASP A 366 14.03 16.59 -37.92
CA ASP A 366 13.52 17.20 -36.70
C ASP A 366 14.58 18.15 -36.11
N PRO A 367 14.26 19.44 -35.86
CA PRO A 367 15.23 20.42 -35.35
C PRO A 367 15.87 20.03 -34.01
N ASP A 368 15.12 19.41 -33.11
CA ASP A 368 15.61 18.99 -31.79
C ASP A 368 16.52 17.78 -31.93
N ALA A 369 16.11 16.78 -32.71
CA ALA A 369 16.93 15.63 -33.02
C ALA A 369 18.22 16.03 -33.76
N ALA A 370 18.15 16.94 -34.73
CA ALA A 370 19.31 17.49 -35.44
C ALA A 370 20.27 18.20 -34.47
N SER A 371 19.74 18.95 -33.50
CA SER A 371 20.54 19.58 -32.44
C SER A 371 21.26 18.53 -31.59
N VAL A 372 20.56 17.47 -31.17
CA VAL A 372 21.12 16.37 -30.38
C VAL A 372 22.22 15.64 -31.17
N ILE A 373 21.95 15.28 -32.42
CA ILE A 373 22.92 14.63 -33.32
C ILE A 373 24.18 15.50 -33.46
N SER A 374 24.01 16.80 -33.72
CA SER A 374 25.12 17.73 -33.89
C SER A 374 25.98 17.83 -32.61
N LYS A 375 25.34 18.01 -31.45
CA LYS A 375 26.04 18.10 -30.15
C LYS A 375 26.75 16.79 -29.81
N LEU A 376 26.14 15.64 -30.04
CA LEU A 376 26.78 14.34 -29.79
C LEU A 376 27.92 14.05 -30.77
N THR A 377 27.91 14.64 -31.97
CA THR A 377 28.99 14.46 -32.95
C THR A 377 30.18 15.37 -32.66
N HIS A 378 29.93 16.61 -32.21
CA HIS A 378 30.98 17.64 -32.10
C HIS A 378 31.37 17.99 -30.66
N GLU A 379 30.46 17.80 -29.71
CA GLU A 379 30.58 18.25 -28.33
C GLU A 379 30.09 17.18 -27.34
N ALA A 380 30.22 15.88 -27.65
CA ALA A 380 29.59 14.79 -26.89
C ALA A 380 29.71 14.88 -25.36
N ARG A 381 30.84 15.41 -24.87
CA ARG A 381 31.13 15.62 -23.44
C ARG A 381 30.29 16.73 -22.77
N SER A 382 29.52 17.49 -23.53
CA SER A 382 28.62 18.55 -23.06
C SER A 382 27.18 18.08 -22.92
N MET A 383 26.88 16.82 -23.24
CA MET A 383 25.54 16.24 -23.15
C MET A 383 25.46 15.28 -21.96
N GLY A 384 24.27 15.19 -21.37
CA GLY A 384 23.94 14.27 -20.29
C GLY A 384 22.63 13.54 -20.57
N MET A 385 22.35 12.52 -19.77
CA MET A 385 21.06 11.82 -19.80
C MET A 385 20.34 12.01 -18.47
N SER A 386 19.03 11.98 -18.52
CA SER A 386 18.17 12.08 -17.36
C SER A 386 16.94 11.20 -17.55
N PHE A 387 16.21 10.98 -16.47
CA PHE A 387 14.94 10.28 -16.51
C PHE A 387 14.03 10.77 -15.38
N GLY A 388 12.75 10.84 -15.68
CA GLY A 388 11.65 11.18 -14.79
C GLY A 388 10.95 9.90 -14.34
N PHE A 389 10.73 9.79 -13.04
CA PHE A 389 10.18 8.59 -12.42
C PHE A 389 9.45 8.89 -11.12
N SER A 390 8.71 7.92 -10.62
CA SER A 390 8.27 7.86 -9.23
C SER A 390 8.67 6.52 -8.61
N ILE A 391 8.60 6.46 -7.29
CA ILE A 391 8.82 5.23 -6.54
C ILE A 391 7.46 4.67 -6.12
N PRO A 392 7.11 3.43 -6.50
CA PRO A 392 5.90 2.77 -5.99
C PRO A 392 6.03 2.53 -4.48
N LYS A 393 4.92 2.24 -3.81
CA LYS A 393 4.93 1.89 -2.37
C LYS A 393 5.93 0.75 -2.13
N SER A 394 6.85 0.94 -1.18
CA SER A 394 7.94 0.00 -0.86
C SER A 394 8.96 -0.25 -1.99
N GLY A 395 9.01 0.63 -3.00
CA GLY A 395 9.97 0.55 -4.10
C GLY A 395 11.39 1.03 -3.74
N ASP A 396 11.59 1.59 -2.55
CA ASP A 396 12.89 2.00 -2.02
C ASP A 396 13.10 1.54 -0.57
N VAL A 397 14.36 1.45 -0.17
CA VAL A 397 14.79 1.18 1.22
C VAL A 397 15.81 2.22 1.63
N TRP A 398 15.71 2.67 2.88
CA TRP A 398 16.64 3.63 3.48
C TRP A 398 17.48 2.97 4.59
N GLU A 399 18.79 3.10 4.46
CA GLU A 399 19.78 2.72 5.48
C GLU A 399 20.65 3.94 5.79
N GLU A 400 20.41 4.59 6.93
CA GLU A 400 21.05 5.86 7.31
C GLU A 400 20.90 6.96 6.23
N ASN A 401 21.98 7.25 5.50
CA ASN A 401 22.04 8.22 4.39
C ASN A 401 22.08 7.54 3.02
N ILE A 402 21.82 6.23 2.93
CA ILE A 402 21.81 5.46 1.69
C ILE A 402 20.38 5.08 1.34
N ARG A 403 19.92 5.47 0.15
CA ARG A 403 18.64 5.07 -0.44
C ARG A 403 18.90 4.07 -1.56
N THR A 404 18.34 2.88 -1.46
CA THR A 404 18.39 1.88 -2.54
C THR A 404 17.05 1.83 -3.25
N LEU A 405 17.03 2.09 -4.57
CA LEU A 405 15.84 2.01 -5.41
C LEU A 405 15.71 0.60 -5.98
N ASN A 406 14.75 -0.17 -5.46
CA ASN A 406 14.48 -1.56 -5.85
C ASN A 406 13.44 -1.67 -6.96
N GLU A 407 12.50 -0.72 -7.04
CA GLU A 407 11.51 -0.64 -8.12
C GLU A 407 11.29 0.82 -8.51
N ILE A 408 11.28 1.08 -9.82
CA ILE A 408 11.11 2.40 -10.41
C ILE A 408 9.95 2.36 -11.39
N ASN A 409 9.03 3.31 -11.21
CA ASN A 409 8.02 3.63 -12.19
C ASN A 409 8.55 4.72 -13.14
N LEU A 410 9.10 4.31 -14.28
CA LEU A 410 9.70 5.23 -15.26
C LEU A 410 8.63 5.93 -16.08
N PHE A 411 8.70 7.25 -16.26
CA PHE A 411 7.77 8.00 -17.12
C PHE A 411 8.42 8.40 -18.44
N GLU A 412 9.65 8.89 -18.37
CA GLU A 412 10.36 9.42 -19.52
C GLU A 412 11.87 9.25 -19.36
N VAL A 413 12.58 9.31 -20.48
CA VAL A 413 14.03 9.53 -20.50
C VAL A 413 14.31 10.78 -21.30
N SER A 414 15.30 11.56 -20.89
CA SER A 414 15.57 12.87 -21.44
C SER A 414 17.04 13.07 -21.74
N VAL A 415 17.34 13.65 -22.90
CA VAL A 415 18.68 14.18 -23.17
C VAL A 415 18.78 15.61 -22.66
N LEU A 416 19.89 15.92 -22.00
CA LEU A 416 20.20 17.25 -21.46
C LEU A 416 21.42 17.83 -22.18
N SER A 417 21.37 19.12 -22.49
CA SER A 417 22.56 19.86 -22.92
C SER A 417 23.26 20.55 -21.75
N ALA A 418 24.55 20.87 -21.91
CA ALA A 418 25.35 21.50 -20.88
C ALA A 418 24.68 22.78 -20.34
N GLY A 419 24.52 22.82 -19.02
CA GLY A 419 23.90 23.95 -18.32
C GLY A 419 22.38 24.01 -18.41
N GLN A 420 21.73 23.03 -19.02
CA GLN A 420 20.27 22.95 -19.09
C GLN A 420 19.70 22.52 -17.73
N THR A 421 19.01 23.43 -17.06
CA THR A 421 18.09 23.09 -15.97
C THR A 421 16.88 22.35 -16.55
N PRO A 422 16.46 21.20 -15.97
CA PRO A 422 15.25 20.49 -16.40
C PRO A 422 14.03 21.41 -16.51
N ALA A 423 13.09 21.11 -17.41
CA ALA A 423 11.87 21.91 -17.59
C ALA A 423 11.00 21.98 -16.33
N TYR A 424 11.05 20.93 -15.51
CA TYR A 424 10.55 20.95 -14.14
C TYR A 424 11.67 21.43 -13.21
N PRO A 425 11.38 22.23 -12.15
CA PRO A 425 12.38 22.48 -11.10
C PRO A 425 12.94 21.12 -10.67
N ALA A 426 14.26 20.95 -10.66
CA ALA A 426 14.86 19.70 -10.22
C ALA A 426 14.33 19.38 -8.81
N THR A 427 13.35 18.49 -8.73
CA THR A 427 12.92 17.85 -7.49
C THR A 427 14.04 16.88 -7.17
N ILE A 428 15.12 17.39 -6.55
CA ILE A 428 15.96 16.55 -5.69
C ILE A 428 14.95 16.01 -4.69
N GLY A 429 14.50 14.76 -4.91
CA GLY A 429 13.21 14.24 -4.43
C GLY A 429 12.79 14.88 -3.12
N LEU A 430 11.91 15.87 -3.16
CA LEU A 430 11.59 16.61 -1.94
C LEU A 430 11.04 15.65 -0.88
N THR A 431 10.30 14.63 -1.34
CA THR A 431 9.90 13.47 -0.54
C THR A 431 11.12 12.73 0.02
N ALA A 432 12.11 12.36 -0.79
CA ALA A 432 13.36 11.73 -0.34
C ALA A 432 14.16 12.58 0.67
N VAL A 433 14.31 13.89 0.44
CA VAL A 433 15.00 14.82 1.35
C VAL A 433 14.24 14.97 2.67
N ARG A 434 12.90 14.99 2.63
CA ARG A 434 12.06 15.02 3.82
C ARG A 434 12.13 13.72 4.59
N LYS A 435 12.08 12.56 3.92
CA LYS A 435 12.30 11.25 4.55
C LYS A 435 13.67 11.19 5.24
N LEU A 436 14.73 11.61 4.55
CA LEU A 436 16.07 11.68 5.15
C LEU A 436 16.13 12.64 6.35
N SER A 437 15.48 13.81 6.24
CA SER A 437 15.44 14.78 7.32
C SER A 437 14.72 14.21 8.54
N ALA A 438 13.62 13.48 8.34
CA ALA A 438 12.93 12.75 9.38
C ALA A 438 13.87 11.73 10.03
N ILE A 439 14.53 10.88 9.23
CA ILE A 439 15.47 9.86 9.71
C ILE A 439 16.59 10.50 10.55
N LYS A 440 17.15 11.63 10.11
CA LYS A 440 18.18 12.38 10.85
C LYS A 440 17.67 12.97 12.18
N ILE A 441 16.40 13.32 12.23
CA ILE A 441 15.72 13.80 13.45
C ILE A 441 15.33 12.61 14.35
N GLY A 442 15.41 11.38 13.84
CA GLY A 442 15.01 10.15 14.51
C GLY A 442 13.51 9.87 14.41
N VAL A 443 12.89 10.32 13.34
CA VAL A 443 11.46 10.23 13.04
C VAL A 443 11.29 9.41 11.75
N ASP A 444 10.24 8.60 11.67
CA ASP A 444 9.91 7.87 10.45
C ASP A 444 9.56 8.84 9.31
N GLY A 445 10.21 8.68 8.17
CA GLY A 445 10.07 9.58 7.02
C GLY A 445 8.71 9.51 6.33
N ASP A 446 8.14 8.31 6.24
CA ASP A 446 6.83 8.10 5.61
C ASP A 446 5.72 8.63 6.51
N ARG A 447 5.81 8.36 7.81
CA ARG A 447 4.86 8.91 8.79
C ARG A 447 4.90 10.44 8.81
N LEU A 448 6.09 11.05 8.85
CA LEU A 448 6.21 12.52 8.78
C LEU A 448 5.62 13.12 7.51
N MET A 449 5.78 12.47 6.36
CA MET A 449 5.20 12.95 5.10
C MET A 449 3.68 12.87 5.12
N ASN A 450 3.13 11.75 5.57
CA ASN A 450 1.68 11.56 5.72
C ASN A 450 1.09 12.60 6.70
N THR A 451 1.73 12.80 7.86
CA THR A 451 1.35 13.83 8.83
C THR A 451 1.33 15.22 8.23
N LEU A 452 2.38 15.59 7.48
CA LEU A 452 2.45 16.90 6.82
C LEU A 452 1.40 17.06 5.72
N GLU A 453 1.05 15.99 5.01
CA GLU A 453 -0.02 16.00 4.01
C GLU A 453 -1.39 16.15 4.65
N ASN A 454 -1.66 15.44 5.75
CA ASN A 454 -2.87 15.61 6.53
C ASN A 454 -3.02 17.05 7.04
N ILE A 455 -1.94 17.65 7.57
CA ILE A 455 -1.92 19.06 7.98
C ILE A 455 -2.23 19.98 6.79
N LYS A 456 -1.58 19.76 5.64
CA LYS A 456 -1.72 20.61 4.45
C LYS A 456 -3.13 20.54 3.87
N SER A 457 -3.73 19.37 3.86
CA SER A 457 -5.08 19.10 3.34
C SER A 457 -6.17 19.42 4.36
N ALA A 458 -5.79 19.84 5.58
CA ALA A 458 -6.70 20.07 6.71
C ALA A 458 -7.51 18.82 7.11
N ASN A 459 -6.95 17.63 6.89
CA ASN A 459 -7.50 16.39 7.39
C ASN A 459 -7.30 16.30 8.91
N PRO A 460 -8.20 15.63 9.65
CA PRO A 460 -7.99 15.36 11.08
C PRO A 460 -6.65 14.64 11.30
N LEU A 461 -5.83 15.12 12.24
CA LEU A 461 -4.55 14.50 12.59
C LEU A 461 -4.78 13.34 13.56
N THR A 462 -4.16 12.21 13.28
CA THR A 462 -4.19 11.02 14.14
C THR A 462 -3.30 11.19 15.38
N ALA A 463 -3.39 10.29 16.36
CA ALA A 463 -2.49 10.30 17.52
C ALA A 463 -1.02 10.09 17.10
N ASP A 464 -0.80 9.29 16.06
CA ASP A 464 0.50 9.07 15.44
C ASP A 464 1.05 10.32 14.78
N ASP A 465 0.19 11.07 14.07
CA ASP A 465 0.54 12.37 13.50
C ASP A 465 0.98 13.36 14.60
N LEU A 466 0.28 13.37 15.74
CA LEU A 466 0.65 14.21 16.88
C LEU A 466 1.98 13.77 17.52
N GLN A 467 2.23 12.47 17.62
CA GLN A 467 3.49 11.94 18.14
C GLN A 467 4.67 12.34 17.25
N VAL A 468 4.50 12.25 15.92
CA VAL A 468 5.48 12.70 14.93
C VAL A 468 5.75 14.20 15.08
N ILE A 469 4.71 15.03 15.24
CA ILE A 469 4.84 16.47 15.48
C ILE A 469 5.60 16.75 16.79
N ASP A 470 5.28 16.05 17.88
CA ASP A 470 5.93 16.24 19.17
C ASP A 470 7.40 15.81 19.15
N GLN A 471 7.75 14.71 18.47
CA GLN A 471 9.14 14.28 18.27
C GLN A 471 9.93 15.32 17.48
N VAL A 472 9.36 15.84 16.38
CA VAL A 472 9.98 16.92 15.60
C VAL A 472 10.16 18.17 16.47
N ARG A 473 9.14 18.54 17.26
CA ARG A 473 9.19 19.69 18.17
C ARG A 473 10.30 19.54 19.21
N GLU A 474 10.39 18.40 19.87
CA GLU A 474 11.37 18.13 20.92
C GLU A 474 12.81 18.18 20.38
N ARG A 475 13.03 17.58 19.22
CA ARG A 475 14.35 17.48 18.59
C ARG A 475 14.85 18.80 18.01
N LEU A 476 13.95 19.64 17.51
CA LEU A 476 14.28 20.93 16.91
C LEU A 476 14.10 22.12 17.88
N ALA A 477 13.65 21.88 19.12
CA ALA A 477 13.53 22.93 20.12
C ALA A 477 14.89 23.59 20.39
N PRO A 478 14.96 24.93 20.47
CA PRO A 478 16.20 25.61 20.82
C PRO A 478 16.66 25.18 22.22
N LYS A 479 17.89 24.69 22.33
CA LYS A 479 18.47 24.33 23.64
C LYS A 479 18.63 25.61 24.48
N PRO A 480 18.12 25.66 25.72
CA PRO A 480 18.25 26.84 26.55
C PRO A 480 19.73 27.09 26.84
N VAL A 481 20.19 28.31 26.54
CA VAL A 481 21.51 28.80 26.95
C VAL A 481 21.51 28.86 28.48
N GLY A 482 22.24 27.96 29.12
CA GLY A 482 22.21 27.76 30.56
C GLY A 482 22.55 29.03 31.34
N VAL A 483 21.69 29.42 32.27
CA VAL A 483 22.04 30.40 33.30
C VAL A 483 22.95 29.70 34.29
N ASP A 484 24.10 30.32 34.57
CA ASP A 484 25.13 29.80 35.47
C ASP A 484 24.51 29.35 36.82
N PRO A 485 24.79 28.11 37.29
CA PRO A 485 24.29 27.59 38.56
C PRO A 485 24.55 28.51 39.76
N SER A 486 25.61 29.33 39.73
CA SER A 486 25.90 30.28 40.79
C SER A 486 24.84 31.39 40.90
N VAL A 487 24.24 31.79 39.77
CA VAL A 487 23.19 32.81 39.71
C VAL A 487 21.86 32.24 40.23
N ALA A 488 21.54 31.00 39.88
CA ALA A 488 20.36 30.31 40.41
C ALA A 488 20.45 30.12 41.94
N LEU A 489 21.64 29.79 42.46
CA LEU A 489 21.86 29.65 43.90
C LEU A 489 21.74 30.99 44.64
N ALA A 490 22.27 32.07 44.06
CA ALA A 490 22.17 33.41 44.62
C ALA A 490 20.71 33.89 44.69
N MET A 491 19.90 33.62 43.67
CA MET A 491 18.48 33.95 43.67
C MET A 491 17.68 33.17 44.73
N LEU A 492 17.99 31.90 44.93
CA LEU A 492 17.38 31.07 45.98
C LEU A 492 17.76 31.54 47.39
N GLN A 493 19.01 31.95 47.60
CA GLN A 493 19.46 32.49 48.89
C GLN A 493 18.83 33.85 49.18
N THR A 494 18.71 34.71 48.17
CA THR A 494 18.07 36.03 48.31
C THR A 494 16.59 35.89 48.66
N LYS A 495 15.89 34.92 48.02
CA LYS A 495 14.49 34.63 48.31
C LYS A 495 14.29 34.10 49.74
N ARG A 496 15.18 33.23 50.22
CA ARG A 496 15.16 32.75 51.61
C ARG A 496 15.40 33.85 52.64
N LEU A 497 16.24 34.83 52.33
CA LEU A 497 16.50 35.97 53.22
C LEU A 497 15.29 36.91 53.28
N MET A 498 14.61 37.13 52.15
CA MET A 498 13.38 37.94 52.11
C MET A 498 12.21 37.29 52.85
N ASP A 499 12.11 35.95 52.81
CA ASP A 499 11.05 35.20 53.52
C ASP A 499 11.30 35.11 55.04
N GLN A 500 12.49 35.49 55.55
CA GLN A 500 12.82 35.48 56.98
C GLN A 500 12.66 36.85 57.68
N GLU A 501 12.43 37.93 56.94
CA GLU A 501 12.17 39.27 57.49
C GLU A 501 10.68 39.68 57.45
N LEU A 502 9.77 38.74 57.15
CA LEU A 502 8.31 38.96 57.12
C LEU A 502 7.58 38.39 58.34
#